data_AF-A0A2B4RXW9-F1
#
_entry.id   AF-A0A2B4RXW9-F1
#
_cell.length_a   1.000
_cell.length_b   1.000
_cell.length_c   1.000
_cell.angle_alpha   90.00
_cell.angle_beta   90.00
_cell.angle_gamma   90.00
#
_symmetry.space_group_name_H-M   'P 1'
#
loop_
_entity.id
_entity.type
_entity.pdbx_description
1 polymer ?
#
loop_
_entity_poly.entity_id
_entity_poly.type
_entity_poly.pdbx_seq_one_letter_code
_entity_poly.pdbx_strand_id
1 'polypeptide(L)'
;MGEAKGAEYGNPKIEIKIDEKAKTLHIIDQGIGMSEEEVEKYINEIAFSGAEEFIDKYKDKVEDAGIIGHFGLGFYSAFMVADKVDIITKSYKDVPAVKWSCDGSPNYTIEHIKKESRGSEIVLYISEDSKDFLQESKIRELLRKYNRFNQIPIKFGTKEIDDPDFEPKTIKDKDGKETKEPHKQIKVDDIINNPTPAWTRKPAELEEKDYKDFYRELYPMQFEEPLFHIHLNVDYPFNLTGVLYFPKLNASMDLRKDKIQLYQNQVFITDDVSGIVPDFLQMLRGVIDSPDIPLNVSRSYLQADGAVKKISGYVTKKIADKLSSLFKNDREDFEKKWNDIKVIIEYGMLSEDKFFEKAGKFALYPSVDEKYFTLDELKTKIKDNQTDKDGNLVILYASDKAAQHSYIEDAKAKGYEVLLLDSPIIAHLMQKLEGGDDKVKFARVDADPIETLIKKEEAQVSKLSDEEKEKLKPIIEANVPKEQYTVQLEAMDSTASPFIITIPEFMRRMKEMNQSGGGVAPKICAAKIPALSPPSKATVATGTPPGICKIESTESQPSIEFLRVPLSQEADSSPRPSQVNALRLLPLQ
;
A
#
# COMPACT_ATOMS: atom_id res chain seq x y z
N MET A 1 -29.24 7.21 28.47
CA MET A 1 -28.78 5.87 28.88
C MET A 1 -29.98 4.97 29.04
N GLY A 2 -30.03 3.79 28.39
CA GLY A 2 -31.23 2.94 28.27
C GLY A 2 -32.03 2.73 29.57
N GLU A 3 -31.37 2.33 30.66
CA GLU A 3 -32.02 2.05 31.95
C GLU A 3 -32.13 3.26 32.89
N ALA A 4 -31.20 4.21 32.82
CA ALA A 4 -31.15 5.36 33.70
C ALA A 4 -32.03 6.53 33.20
N LYS A 5 -33.34 6.31 33.13
CA LYS A 5 -34.31 7.37 32.80
C LYS A 5 -34.29 8.44 33.90
N GLY A 6 -33.76 9.62 33.57
CA GLY A 6 -33.71 10.78 34.49
C GLY A 6 -32.34 11.06 35.11
N ALA A 7 -31.32 10.22 34.88
CA ALA A 7 -29.95 10.54 35.25
C ALA A 7 -29.29 11.36 34.12
N GLU A 8 -28.68 12.50 34.45
CA GLU A 8 -27.89 13.25 33.48
C GLU A 8 -26.68 12.41 33.04
N TYR A 9 -26.52 12.25 31.72
CA TYR A 9 -25.37 11.59 31.13
C TYR A 9 -24.10 12.40 31.38
N GLY A 10 -24.19 13.74 31.28
CA GLY A 10 -23.06 14.65 31.41
C GLY A 10 -22.02 14.43 30.32
N ASN A 11 -20.76 14.76 30.62
CA ASN A 11 -19.59 14.45 29.81
C ASN A 11 -18.70 13.47 30.58
N PRO A 12 -19.04 12.17 30.62
CA PRO A 12 -18.31 11.21 31.41
C PRO A 12 -16.87 11.08 30.90
N LYS A 13 -15.92 10.96 31.82
CA LYS A 13 -14.52 10.66 31.52
C LYS A 13 -14.05 9.43 32.30
N ILE A 14 -13.02 8.78 31.77
CA ILE A 14 -12.26 7.75 32.49
C ILE A 14 -10.97 8.41 32.98
N GLU A 15 -10.59 8.20 34.23
CA GLU A 15 -9.33 8.68 34.80
C GLU A 15 -8.47 7.50 35.24
N ILE A 16 -7.23 7.48 34.77
CA ILE A 16 -6.22 6.49 35.14
C ILE A 16 -5.24 7.14 36.12
N LYS A 17 -4.98 6.50 37.26
CA LYS A 17 -3.98 6.95 38.24
C LYS A 17 -3.06 5.83 38.67
N ILE A 18 -1.79 6.15 38.80
CA ILE A 18 -0.78 5.24 39.34
C ILE A 18 -0.40 5.74 40.72
N ASP A 19 -0.40 4.86 41.72
CA ASP A 19 0.22 5.09 43.02
C ASP A 19 1.37 4.11 43.21
N GLU A 20 2.59 4.57 42.90
CA GLU A 20 3.80 3.76 43.04
C GLU A 20 4.08 3.36 44.50
N LYS A 21 3.66 4.16 45.48
CA LYS A 21 3.91 3.89 46.90
C LYS A 21 2.99 2.79 47.42
N ALA A 22 1.71 2.87 47.05
CA ALA A 22 0.73 1.85 47.36
C ALA A 22 0.82 0.62 46.43
N LYS A 23 1.60 0.72 45.34
CA LYS A 23 1.69 -0.27 44.25
C LYS A 23 0.34 -0.54 43.61
N THR A 24 -0.46 0.50 43.40
CA THR A 24 -1.81 0.38 42.84
C THR A 24 -1.96 1.13 41.52
N LEU A 25 -2.78 0.56 40.64
CA LEU A 25 -3.29 1.20 39.43
C LEU A 25 -4.80 1.38 39.56
N HIS A 26 -5.27 2.61 39.42
CA HIS A 26 -6.67 2.98 39.56
C HIS A 26 -7.26 3.28 38.18
N ILE A 27 -8.41 2.69 37.90
CA ILE A 27 -9.24 2.95 36.72
C ILE A 27 -10.58 3.48 37.22
N ILE A 28 -10.83 4.77 37.01
CA ILE A 28 -11.99 5.47 37.56
C ILE A 28 -12.90 5.86 36.41
N ASP A 29 -14.14 5.37 36.40
CA ASP A 29 -15.18 5.77 35.45
C ASP A 29 -16.27 6.61 36.11
N GLN A 30 -16.99 7.37 35.28
CA GLN A 30 -18.17 8.15 35.67
C GLN A 30 -19.45 7.55 35.06
N GLY A 31 -19.45 6.23 34.90
CA GLY A 31 -20.52 5.47 34.27
C GLY A 31 -21.77 5.37 35.15
N ILE A 32 -22.59 4.35 34.89
CA ILE A 32 -23.84 4.12 35.64
C ILE A 32 -23.58 3.57 37.06
N GLY A 33 -22.41 2.97 37.29
CA GLY A 33 -22.11 2.20 38.49
C GLY A 33 -22.98 0.94 38.62
N MET A 34 -22.73 0.19 39.67
CA MET A 34 -23.42 -1.06 40.02
C MET A 34 -23.97 -1.00 41.45
N SER A 35 -25.12 -1.62 41.68
CA SER A 35 -25.65 -1.98 43.01
C SER A 35 -24.95 -3.24 43.56
N GLU A 36 -25.20 -3.58 44.82
CA GLU A 36 -24.73 -4.83 45.44
C GLU A 36 -25.18 -6.07 44.64
N GLU A 37 -26.46 -6.16 44.32
CA GLU A 37 -27.04 -7.26 43.52
C GLU A 37 -26.40 -7.36 42.13
N GLU A 38 -26.11 -6.22 41.49
CA GLU A 38 -25.45 -6.17 40.17
C GLU A 38 -23.97 -6.60 40.28
N VAL A 39 -23.29 -6.25 41.37
CA VAL A 39 -21.92 -6.74 41.64
C VAL A 39 -21.94 -8.25 41.85
N GLU A 40 -22.86 -8.78 42.65
CA GLU A 40 -22.98 -10.24 42.85
C GLU A 40 -23.23 -10.96 41.53
N LYS A 41 -24.19 -10.47 40.74
CA LYS A 41 -24.57 -11.10 39.47
C LYS A 41 -23.50 -10.98 38.39
N TYR A 42 -22.92 -9.80 38.18
CA TYR A 42 -22.05 -9.55 37.02
C TYR A 42 -20.55 -9.69 37.30
N ILE A 43 -20.13 -9.65 38.57
CA ILE A 43 -18.72 -9.78 38.96
C ILE A 43 -18.43 -11.15 39.59
N ASN A 44 -19.38 -11.77 40.30
CA ASN A 44 -19.12 -13.05 40.98
C ASN A 44 -19.61 -14.28 40.19
N GLU A 45 -20.64 -14.15 39.35
CA GLU A 45 -21.06 -15.24 38.47
C GLU A 45 -20.20 -15.25 37.20
N ILE A 46 -19.26 -16.21 37.14
CA ILE A 46 -18.37 -16.38 35.98
C ILE A 46 -19.20 -16.64 34.73
N ALA A 47 -18.87 -15.93 33.64
CA ALA A 47 -19.48 -16.03 32.32
C ALA A 47 -20.90 -15.42 32.19
N PHE A 48 -21.32 -14.57 33.13
CA PHE A 48 -22.46 -13.69 32.94
C PHE A 48 -22.00 -12.27 32.58
N SER A 49 -22.56 -11.70 31.52
CA SER A 49 -22.26 -10.34 31.09
C SER A 49 -23.48 -9.45 31.18
N GLY A 50 -23.42 -8.40 32.01
CA GLY A 50 -24.45 -7.36 32.03
C GLY A 50 -24.63 -6.65 30.69
N ALA A 51 -23.58 -6.62 29.86
CA ALA A 51 -23.63 -6.13 28.50
C ALA A 51 -24.50 -7.01 27.58
N GLU A 52 -24.40 -8.33 27.69
CA GLU A 52 -25.19 -9.27 26.89
C GLU A 52 -26.67 -9.23 27.30
N GLU A 53 -26.95 -9.24 28.61
CA GLU A 53 -28.32 -9.10 29.13
C GLU A 53 -28.95 -7.76 28.74
N PHE A 54 -28.17 -6.68 28.75
CA PHE A 54 -28.62 -5.37 28.29
C PHE A 54 -28.95 -5.40 26.79
N ILE A 55 -28.06 -5.96 25.95
CA ILE A 55 -28.31 -6.08 24.52
C ILE A 55 -29.61 -6.87 24.32
N ASP A 56 -29.75 -8.06 24.92
CA ASP A 56 -30.93 -8.94 24.86
C ASP A 56 -32.24 -8.23 25.22
N LYS A 57 -32.23 -7.46 26.30
CA LYS A 57 -33.41 -6.74 26.80
C LYS A 57 -33.81 -5.56 25.92
N TYR A 58 -32.87 -5.01 25.16
CA TYR A 58 -33.07 -3.79 24.36
C TYR A 58 -32.87 -3.99 22.85
N LYS A 59 -32.76 -5.23 22.35
CA LYS A 59 -32.60 -5.57 20.92
C LYS A 59 -33.60 -4.87 20.00
N ASP A 60 -34.85 -4.70 20.47
CA ASP A 60 -35.93 -4.08 19.71
C ASP A 60 -36.02 -2.55 19.85
N LYS A 61 -35.18 -1.93 20.69
CA LYS A 61 -35.30 -0.51 21.10
C LYS A 61 -34.02 0.30 20.96
N VAL A 62 -32.87 -0.36 20.85
CA VAL A 62 -31.56 0.27 20.71
C VAL A 62 -30.90 -0.33 19.47
N GLU A 63 -31.05 0.33 18.34
CA GLU A 63 -30.11 0.14 17.24
C GLU A 63 -28.75 0.65 17.73
N ASP A 64 -27.74 -0.20 17.67
CA ASP A 64 -26.34 0.18 17.84
C ASP A 64 -25.92 0.64 19.26
N ALA A 65 -26.00 -0.27 20.25
CA ALA A 65 -25.60 0.06 21.63
C ALA A 65 -24.10 0.37 21.80
N GLY A 66 -23.25 0.11 20.79
CA GLY A 66 -21.80 0.34 20.85
C GLY A 66 -21.07 -0.50 21.93
N ILE A 67 -21.77 -1.43 22.59
CA ILE A 67 -21.25 -2.20 23.71
C ILE A 67 -20.34 -3.31 23.18
N ILE A 68 -19.13 -3.38 23.74
CA ILE A 68 -18.12 -4.37 23.37
C ILE A 68 -17.94 -5.36 24.52
N GLY A 69 -18.06 -6.66 24.22
CA GLY A 69 -17.74 -7.73 25.16
C GLY A 69 -18.94 -8.44 25.80
N HIS A 70 -19.47 -9.41 25.07
CA HIS A 70 -20.58 -10.26 25.52
C HIS A 70 -20.13 -11.46 26.38
N PHE A 71 -18.84 -11.82 26.41
CA PHE A 71 -18.38 -13.07 27.06
C PHE A 71 -18.40 -13.11 28.59
N GLY A 72 -18.47 -11.97 29.30
CA GLY A 72 -18.51 -11.95 30.77
C GLY A 72 -17.24 -12.42 31.50
N LEU A 73 -16.12 -12.58 30.78
CA LEU A 73 -14.84 -13.05 31.34
C LEU A 73 -13.76 -11.97 31.41
N GLY A 74 -13.97 -10.83 30.75
CA GLY A 74 -12.94 -9.81 30.56
C GLY A 74 -12.41 -9.21 31.86
N PHE A 75 -13.28 -9.06 32.87
CA PHE A 75 -12.90 -8.50 34.17
C PHE A 75 -11.78 -9.30 34.85
N TYR A 76 -11.86 -10.63 34.83
CA TYR A 76 -10.88 -11.49 35.53
C TYR A 76 -9.49 -11.45 34.93
N SER A 77 -9.31 -10.90 33.72
CA SER A 77 -7.97 -10.62 33.17
C SER A 77 -7.16 -9.66 34.04
N ALA A 78 -7.81 -8.88 34.91
CA ALA A 78 -7.16 -8.03 35.90
C ALA A 78 -6.22 -8.82 36.83
N PHE A 79 -6.58 -10.06 37.20
CA PHE A 79 -5.77 -10.93 38.06
C PHE A 79 -4.54 -11.51 37.35
N MET A 80 -4.35 -11.26 36.06
CA MET A 80 -3.10 -11.59 35.37
C MET A 80 -1.93 -10.67 35.77
N VAL A 81 -2.24 -9.49 36.32
CA VAL A 81 -1.25 -8.44 36.64
C VAL A 81 -1.40 -7.91 38.06
N ALA A 82 -2.41 -8.37 38.80
CA ALA A 82 -2.74 -7.90 40.13
C ALA A 82 -3.01 -9.06 41.09
N ASP A 83 -2.41 -9.00 42.27
CA ASP A 83 -2.61 -9.97 43.35
C ASP A 83 -3.96 -9.78 44.04
N LYS A 84 -4.53 -8.58 43.91
CA LYS A 84 -5.82 -8.20 44.50
C LYS A 84 -6.50 -7.15 43.64
N VAL A 85 -7.82 -7.19 43.59
CA VAL A 85 -8.66 -6.18 42.93
C VAL A 85 -9.75 -5.71 43.89
N ASP A 86 -9.87 -4.39 44.05
CA ASP A 86 -11.02 -3.75 44.70
C ASP A 86 -11.90 -3.07 43.63
N ILE A 87 -13.23 -3.20 43.73
CA ILE A 87 -14.21 -2.40 42.98
C ILE A 87 -14.96 -1.51 43.96
N ILE A 88 -14.92 -0.21 43.74
CA ILE A 88 -15.58 0.80 44.58
C ILE A 88 -16.61 1.52 43.72
N THR A 89 -17.88 1.13 43.85
CA THR A 89 -18.95 1.54 42.92
C THR A 89 -20.13 2.23 43.63
N LYS A 90 -20.68 3.25 42.98
CA LYS A 90 -21.95 3.91 43.34
C LYS A 90 -22.88 3.92 42.13
N SER A 91 -23.98 3.18 42.25
CA SER A 91 -25.04 3.14 41.23
C SER A 91 -25.71 4.51 41.06
N TYR A 92 -26.23 4.75 39.86
CA TYR A 92 -27.17 5.85 39.58
C TYR A 92 -28.50 5.69 40.31
N LYS A 93 -28.84 4.46 40.74
CA LYS A 93 -30.00 4.17 41.57
C LYS A 93 -29.75 4.68 42.99
N ASP A 94 -30.82 4.98 43.71
CA ASP A 94 -30.74 5.43 45.11
C ASP A 94 -30.47 4.25 46.07
N VAL A 95 -29.28 3.67 45.95
CA VAL A 95 -28.78 2.55 46.78
C VAL A 95 -27.41 2.88 47.35
N PRO A 96 -27.01 2.31 48.51
CA PRO A 96 -25.68 2.55 49.08
C PRO A 96 -24.53 2.21 48.10
N ALA A 97 -23.40 2.90 48.23
CA ALA A 97 -22.19 2.50 47.50
C ALA A 97 -21.61 1.22 48.12
N VAL A 98 -20.98 0.41 47.29
CA VAL A 98 -20.39 -0.86 47.70
C VAL A 98 -18.92 -0.95 47.33
N LYS A 99 -18.16 -1.59 48.19
CA LYS A 99 -16.78 -2.02 47.96
C LYS A 99 -16.78 -3.53 47.85
N TRP A 100 -16.40 -4.04 46.69
CA TRP A 100 -16.08 -5.44 46.46
C TRP A 100 -14.56 -5.62 46.48
N SER A 101 -14.06 -6.70 47.07
CA SER A 101 -12.63 -6.98 47.18
C SER A 101 -12.37 -8.48 47.04
N CYS A 102 -11.44 -8.85 46.16
CA CYS A 102 -11.06 -10.23 45.85
C CYS A 102 -9.57 -10.32 45.52
N ASP A 103 -8.95 -11.44 45.88
CA ASP A 103 -7.53 -11.78 45.64
C ASP A 103 -7.35 -12.80 44.49
N GLY A 104 -8.39 -13.00 43.68
CA GLY A 104 -8.42 -13.99 42.60
C GLY A 104 -8.77 -15.40 43.07
N SER A 105 -8.95 -15.61 44.39
CA SER A 105 -9.53 -16.83 44.91
C SER A 105 -11.06 -16.84 44.76
N PRO A 106 -11.73 -17.98 45.01
CA PRO A 106 -13.20 -18.03 45.05
C PRO A 106 -13.84 -17.18 46.15
N ASN A 107 -13.04 -16.66 47.09
CA ASN A 107 -13.54 -15.86 48.21
C ASN A 107 -13.47 -14.37 47.87
N TYR A 108 -14.55 -13.65 48.20
CA TYR A 108 -14.61 -12.19 48.07
C TYR A 108 -15.32 -11.59 49.28
N THR A 109 -15.21 -10.27 49.40
CA THR A 109 -15.89 -9.48 50.44
C THR A 109 -16.67 -8.36 49.79
N ILE A 110 -17.85 -8.06 50.34
CA ILE A 110 -18.67 -6.91 49.95
C ILE A 110 -18.97 -6.09 51.21
N GLU A 111 -18.71 -4.79 51.14
CA GLU A 111 -18.95 -3.85 52.25
C GLU A 111 -19.67 -2.60 51.74
N HIS A 112 -20.65 -2.11 52.52
CA HIS A 112 -21.24 -0.81 52.25
C HIS A 112 -20.29 0.32 52.65
N ILE A 113 -20.09 1.26 51.73
CA ILE A 113 -19.19 2.39 51.92
C ILE A 113 -19.89 3.71 51.59
N LYS A 114 -19.25 4.81 51.95
CA LYS A 114 -19.66 6.15 51.51
C LYS A 114 -18.88 6.54 50.26
N LYS A 115 -19.60 6.78 49.16
CA LYS A 115 -19.08 7.37 47.92
C LYS A 115 -20.14 8.34 47.41
N GLU A 116 -19.76 9.61 47.30
CA GLU A 116 -20.68 10.69 46.89
C GLU A 116 -20.92 10.70 45.38
N SER A 117 -19.91 10.37 44.57
CA SER A 117 -19.98 10.42 43.11
C SER A 117 -20.39 9.08 42.50
N ARG A 118 -21.31 9.13 41.52
CA ARG A 118 -21.71 8.00 40.66
C ARG A 118 -20.52 7.45 39.86
N GLY A 119 -20.53 6.14 39.59
CA GLY A 119 -19.56 5.44 38.76
C GLY A 119 -18.76 4.41 39.55
N SER A 120 -17.75 3.82 38.91
CA SER A 120 -16.92 2.78 39.50
C SER A 120 -15.44 3.19 39.54
N GLU A 121 -14.74 2.73 40.57
CA GLU A 121 -13.28 2.79 40.65
C GLU A 121 -12.76 1.37 40.83
N ILE A 122 -11.93 0.92 39.91
CA ILE A 122 -11.25 -0.37 39.95
C ILE A 122 -9.82 -0.12 40.41
N VAL A 123 -9.44 -0.72 41.53
CA VAL A 123 -8.10 -0.62 42.11
C VAL A 123 -7.40 -1.96 41.93
N LEU A 124 -6.34 -1.95 41.13
CA LEU A 124 -5.49 -3.11 40.88
C LEU A 124 -4.27 -3.02 41.79
N TYR A 125 -4.09 -3.99 42.68
CA TYR A 125 -2.88 -4.11 43.51
C TYR A 125 -1.86 -4.92 42.72
N ILE A 126 -0.91 -4.23 42.09
CA ILE A 126 -0.03 -4.79 41.07
C ILE A 126 0.92 -5.83 41.67
N SER A 127 0.96 -7.01 41.03
CA SER A 127 1.80 -8.13 41.43
C SER A 127 3.30 -7.79 41.33
N GLU A 128 4.13 -8.50 42.11
CA GLU A 128 5.58 -8.23 42.17
C GLU A 128 6.31 -8.44 40.83
N ASP A 129 5.79 -9.33 39.98
CA ASP A 129 6.29 -9.63 38.63
C ASP A 129 5.78 -8.66 37.55
N SER A 130 4.80 -7.82 37.89
CA SER A 130 4.07 -6.94 36.98
C SER A 130 4.30 -5.46 37.24
N LYS A 131 5.39 -5.10 37.94
CA LYS A 131 5.71 -3.71 38.32
C LYS A 131 5.83 -2.74 37.16
N ASP A 132 6.06 -3.21 35.94
CA ASP A 132 6.09 -2.36 34.74
C ASP A 132 4.75 -1.62 34.53
N PHE A 133 3.63 -2.14 35.04
CA PHE A 133 2.32 -1.45 35.00
C PHE A 133 2.22 -0.27 36.00
N LEU A 134 3.23 -0.05 36.85
CA LEU A 134 3.37 1.15 37.66
C LEU A 134 4.20 2.24 36.95
N GLN A 135 4.68 2.00 35.72
CA GLN A 135 5.42 3.00 34.97
C GLN A 135 4.48 3.81 34.05
N GLU A 136 4.53 5.14 34.15
CA GLU A 136 3.67 6.00 33.33
C GLU A 136 3.87 5.80 31.81
N SER A 137 5.11 5.58 31.39
CA SER A 137 5.46 5.32 29.98
C SER A 137 4.74 4.09 29.45
N LYS A 138 4.70 3.01 30.24
CA LYS A 138 4.06 1.74 29.88
C LYS A 138 2.55 1.89 29.77
N ILE A 139 1.92 2.53 30.75
CA ILE A 139 0.47 2.77 30.72
C ILE A 139 0.09 3.67 29.54
N ARG A 140 0.88 4.72 29.27
CA ARG A 140 0.67 5.61 28.13
C ARG A 140 0.79 4.87 26.79
N GLU A 141 1.75 3.97 26.65
CA GLU A 141 1.91 3.10 25.46
C GLU A 141 0.65 2.24 25.25
N LEU A 142 0.16 1.58 26.30
CA LEU A 142 -1.01 0.72 26.25
C LEU A 142 -2.29 1.49 25.91
N LEU A 143 -2.50 2.65 26.54
CA LEU A 143 -3.64 3.53 26.25
C LEU A 143 -3.62 4.00 24.79
N ARG A 144 -2.46 4.41 24.27
CA ARG A 144 -2.30 4.82 22.87
C ARG A 144 -2.39 3.68 21.85
N LYS A 145 -2.17 2.44 22.28
CA LYS A 145 -2.32 1.26 21.41
C LYS A 145 -3.76 0.79 21.35
N TYR A 146 -4.38 0.57 22.51
CA TYR A 146 -5.68 -0.10 22.59
C TYR A 146 -6.88 0.84 22.67
N ASN A 147 -6.67 2.07 23.18
CA ASN A 147 -7.74 3.03 23.47
C ASN A 147 -7.53 4.39 22.79
N ARG A 148 -6.68 4.45 21.75
CA ARG A 148 -6.37 5.71 21.04
C ARG A 148 -7.62 6.46 20.59
N PHE A 149 -8.65 5.72 20.22
CA PHE A 149 -9.87 6.25 19.64
C PHE A 149 -11.11 5.93 20.45
N ASN A 150 -10.96 5.52 21.71
CA ASN A 150 -12.11 5.18 22.55
C ASN A 150 -13.09 6.37 22.62
N GLN A 151 -14.39 6.09 22.52
CA GLN A 151 -15.47 7.08 22.55
C GLN A 151 -15.48 7.96 23.81
N ILE A 152 -14.96 7.43 24.92
CA ILE A 152 -14.93 8.15 26.20
C ILE A 152 -13.55 8.77 26.41
N PRO A 153 -13.45 10.08 26.72
CA PRO A 153 -12.17 10.73 27.05
C PRO A 153 -11.46 10.05 28.23
N ILE A 154 -10.19 9.72 28.04
CA ILE A 154 -9.32 9.08 29.02
C ILE A 154 -8.28 10.08 29.48
N LYS A 155 -8.42 10.52 30.73
CA LYS A 155 -7.46 11.35 31.44
C LYS A 155 -6.34 10.49 32.02
N PHE A 156 -5.10 10.88 31.76
CA PHE A 156 -3.93 10.30 32.41
C PHE A 156 -2.91 11.39 32.73
N GLY A 157 -2.96 11.89 33.98
CA GLY A 157 -2.11 12.99 34.45
C GLY A 157 -2.58 14.38 33.99
N THR A 158 -1.65 15.33 34.03
CA THR A 158 -1.86 16.73 33.63
C THR A 158 -0.71 17.20 32.75
N LYS A 159 -0.98 18.12 31.81
CA LYS A 159 0.03 18.76 30.96
C LYS A 159 0.00 20.27 31.11
N GLU A 160 1.13 20.91 30.83
CA GLU A 160 1.26 22.36 30.78
C GLU A 160 1.05 22.82 29.33
N ILE A 161 0.09 23.74 29.13
CA ILE A 161 -0.17 24.39 27.84
C ILE A 161 -0.07 25.91 28.01
N ASP A 162 0.20 26.62 26.92
CA ASP A 162 0.10 28.08 26.91
C ASP A 162 -1.36 28.49 27.17
N ASP A 163 -1.55 29.46 28.06
CA ASP A 163 -2.84 30.03 28.46
C ASP A 163 -3.48 30.67 27.22
N PRO A 164 -4.57 30.09 26.67
CA PRO A 164 -5.18 30.58 25.43
C PRO A 164 -5.78 31.98 25.58
N ASP A 165 -6.05 32.42 26.81
CA ASP A 165 -6.58 33.73 27.14
C ASP A 165 -5.45 34.76 27.43
N PHE A 166 -4.18 34.36 27.35
CA PHE A 166 -3.03 35.24 27.58
C PHE A 166 -2.37 35.68 26.27
N GLU A 167 -2.55 36.96 25.91
CA GLU A 167 -1.78 37.60 24.83
C GLU A 167 -0.47 38.19 25.38
N PRO A 168 0.71 37.69 24.95
CA PRO A 168 1.97 38.19 25.46
C PRO A 168 2.25 39.61 24.99
N LYS A 169 2.56 40.50 25.93
CA LYS A 169 2.86 41.90 25.63
C LYS A 169 4.30 42.08 25.15
N THR A 170 4.52 43.02 24.25
CA THR A 170 5.88 43.44 23.86
C THR A 170 6.50 44.27 24.97
N ILE A 171 7.59 43.76 25.55
CA ILE A 171 8.43 44.43 26.54
C ILE A 171 9.69 44.96 25.85
N LYS A 172 10.30 46.03 26.37
CA LYS A 172 11.63 46.47 25.95
C LYS A 172 12.65 45.95 26.95
N ASP A 173 13.62 45.18 26.46
CA ASP A 173 14.70 44.66 27.29
C ASP A 173 15.69 45.79 27.66
N LYS A 174 16.62 45.53 28.59
CA LYS A 174 17.57 46.53 29.12
C LYS A 174 18.44 47.21 28.05
N ASP A 175 18.58 46.60 26.88
CA ASP A 175 19.30 47.12 25.71
C ASP A 175 18.40 47.82 24.68
N GLY A 176 17.14 48.11 25.01
CA GLY A 176 16.18 48.80 24.14
C GLY A 176 15.60 47.93 23.01
N LYS A 177 15.85 46.62 23.04
CA LYS A 177 15.35 45.65 22.06
C LYS A 177 13.95 45.18 22.46
N GLU A 178 13.01 45.17 21.52
CA GLU A 178 11.65 44.69 21.74
C GLU A 178 11.63 43.16 21.84
N THR A 179 11.19 42.62 22.96
CA THR A 179 11.03 41.19 23.25
C THR A 179 9.59 40.92 23.68
N LYS A 180 9.01 39.77 23.33
CA LYS A 180 7.66 39.39 23.81
C LYS A 180 7.76 38.73 25.18
N GLU A 181 6.82 39.03 26.07
CA GLU A 181 6.66 38.32 27.33
C GLU A 181 6.50 36.81 27.08
N PRO A 182 7.11 35.93 27.90
CA PRO A 182 6.88 34.50 27.78
C PRO A 182 5.39 34.18 27.98
N HIS A 183 4.87 33.23 27.21
CA HIS A 183 3.50 32.75 27.38
C HIS A 183 3.32 32.21 28.81
N LYS A 184 2.21 32.58 29.44
CA LYS A 184 1.82 32.03 30.74
C LYS A 184 1.36 30.58 30.53
N GLN A 185 1.89 29.65 31.32
CA GLN A 185 1.50 28.25 31.24
C GLN A 185 0.41 27.91 32.26
N ILE A 186 -0.60 27.15 31.84
CA ILE A 186 -1.66 26.59 32.70
C ILE A 186 -1.59 25.06 32.67
N LYS A 187 -1.92 24.44 33.81
CA LYS A 187 -2.05 22.98 33.93
C LYS A 187 -3.45 22.56 33.54
N VAL A 188 -3.56 21.69 32.55
CA VAL A 188 -4.82 21.11 32.08
C VAL A 188 -4.78 19.58 32.17
N ASP A 189 -5.96 18.96 32.19
CA ASP A 189 -6.09 17.49 32.12
C ASP A 189 -5.41 16.97 30.84
N ASP A 190 -4.56 15.93 30.96
CA ASP A 190 -3.96 15.28 29.81
C ASP A 190 -4.89 14.16 29.29
N ILE A 191 -5.71 14.50 28.29
CA ILE A 191 -6.55 13.55 27.57
C ILE A 191 -5.71 12.84 26.51
N ILE A 192 -5.59 11.51 26.62
CA ILE A 192 -4.66 10.70 25.83
C ILE A 192 -5.24 10.28 24.47
N ASN A 193 -6.56 10.11 24.39
CA ASN A 193 -7.27 9.58 23.23
C ASN A 193 -8.05 10.66 22.47
N ASN A 194 -8.35 10.35 21.20
CA ASN A 194 -9.23 11.12 20.34
C ASN A 194 -10.60 10.41 20.24
N PRO A 195 -11.65 10.90 20.93
CA PRO A 195 -12.98 10.26 20.93
C PRO A 195 -13.79 10.50 19.64
N THR A 196 -13.34 11.41 18.78
CA THR A 196 -14.04 11.80 17.55
C THR A 196 -13.09 11.70 16.35
N PRO A 197 -12.58 10.49 16.04
CA PRO A 197 -11.66 10.32 14.92
C PRO A 197 -12.36 10.57 13.58
N ALA A 198 -11.58 10.81 12.52
CA ALA A 198 -12.14 11.20 11.23
C ALA A 198 -13.12 10.17 10.63
N TRP A 199 -12.91 8.86 10.84
CA TRP A 199 -13.79 7.84 10.24
C TRP A 199 -15.19 7.76 10.86
N THR A 200 -15.40 8.35 12.05
CA THR A 200 -16.70 8.32 12.74
C THR A 200 -17.56 9.53 12.40
N ARG A 201 -16.95 10.56 11.80
CA ARG A 201 -17.61 11.78 11.31
C ARG A 201 -18.13 11.57 9.90
N LYS A 202 -19.20 12.28 9.53
CA LYS A 202 -19.73 12.17 8.16
C LYS A 202 -18.75 12.77 7.16
N PRO A 203 -18.57 12.19 5.97
CA PRO A 203 -17.67 12.72 4.94
C PRO A 203 -17.93 14.19 4.56
N ALA A 204 -19.19 14.64 4.65
CA ALA A 204 -19.59 16.02 4.34
C ALA A 204 -19.14 17.06 5.39
N GLU A 205 -18.77 16.60 6.58
CA GLU A 205 -18.32 17.44 7.71
C GLU A 205 -16.79 17.48 7.82
N LEU A 206 -16.08 16.81 6.91
CA LEU A 206 -14.63 16.63 6.92
C LEU A 206 -14.01 17.36 5.74
N GLU A 207 -12.91 18.04 6.00
CA GLU A 207 -12.05 18.64 4.99
C GLU A 207 -10.83 17.75 4.73
N GLU A 208 -10.12 18.02 3.62
CA GLU A 208 -8.86 17.32 3.30
C GLU A 208 -7.85 17.37 4.45
N LYS A 209 -7.83 18.49 5.20
CA LYS A 209 -6.97 18.66 6.37
C LYS A 209 -7.30 17.64 7.47
N ASP A 210 -8.58 17.37 7.75
CA ASP A 210 -8.97 16.40 8.77
C ASP A 210 -8.42 15.00 8.44
N TYR A 211 -8.45 14.59 7.17
CA TYR A 211 -7.88 13.31 6.74
C TYR A 211 -6.36 13.28 6.86
N LYS A 212 -5.67 14.37 6.51
CA LYS A 212 -4.20 14.44 6.67
C LYS A 212 -3.78 14.41 8.13
N ASP A 213 -4.48 15.15 8.99
CA ASP A 213 -4.21 15.16 10.43
C ASP A 213 -4.49 13.77 11.03
N PHE A 214 -5.58 13.12 10.59
CA PHE A 214 -5.90 11.75 11.01
C PHE A 214 -4.84 10.73 10.53
N TYR A 215 -4.32 10.85 9.30
CA TYR A 215 -3.23 10.01 8.82
C TYR A 215 -1.96 10.14 9.68
N ARG A 216 -1.59 11.38 10.06
CA ARG A 216 -0.45 11.65 10.94
C ARG A 216 -0.69 11.13 12.36
N GLU A 217 -1.94 11.15 12.84
CA GLU A 217 -2.31 10.58 14.14
C GLU A 217 -2.19 9.05 14.15
N LEU A 218 -2.53 8.38 13.05
CA LEU A 218 -2.34 6.93 12.90
C LEU A 218 -0.85 6.57 12.83
N TYR A 219 -0.09 7.31 12.01
CA TYR A 219 1.29 7.02 11.65
C TYR A 219 2.23 8.20 11.96
N PRO A 220 2.50 8.50 13.24
CA PRO A 220 3.22 9.70 13.65
C PRO A 220 4.70 9.73 13.21
N MET A 221 5.27 8.58 12.86
CA MET A 221 6.63 8.47 12.36
C MET A 221 6.72 8.68 10.83
N GLN A 222 5.57 8.76 10.14
CA GLN A 222 5.50 8.97 8.70
C GLN A 222 5.31 10.44 8.39
N PHE A 223 6.32 11.04 7.74
CA PHE A 223 6.28 12.45 7.33
C PHE A 223 5.70 12.63 5.92
N GLU A 224 5.63 11.58 5.12
CA GLU A 224 5.06 11.64 3.78
C GLU A 224 3.54 11.68 3.83
N GLU A 225 2.94 12.56 3.03
CA GLU A 225 1.49 12.62 2.89
C GLU A 225 0.97 11.49 1.98
N PRO A 226 -0.22 10.94 2.27
CA PRO A 226 -0.84 9.96 1.40
C PRO A 226 -1.21 10.57 0.05
N LEU A 227 -1.26 9.75 -0.99
CA LEU A 227 -1.61 10.16 -2.35
C LEU A 227 -3.07 10.61 -2.43
N PHE A 228 -3.95 9.82 -1.84
CA PHE A 228 -5.36 10.11 -1.63
C PHE A 228 -5.92 9.15 -0.57
N HIS A 229 -7.13 9.45 -0.11
CA HIS A 229 -7.85 8.68 0.87
C HIS A 229 -9.19 8.19 0.31
N ILE A 230 -9.69 7.10 0.86
CA ILE A 230 -11.01 6.54 0.58
C ILE A 230 -11.74 6.40 1.90
N HIS A 231 -12.75 7.24 2.12
CA HIS A 231 -13.67 7.09 3.24
C HIS A 231 -14.71 6.02 2.90
N LEU A 232 -14.70 4.94 3.67
CA LEU A 232 -15.70 3.87 3.65
C LEU A 232 -16.79 4.19 4.67
N ASN A 233 -18.02 4.31 4.22
CA ASN A 233 -19.19 4.40 5.08
C ASN A 233 -20.29 3.52 4.49
N VAL A 234 -20.61 2.44 5.18
CA VAL A 234 -21.51 1.37 4.74
C VAL A 234 -22.41 1.01 5.90
N ASP A 235 -23.72 1.20 5.73
CA ASP A 235 -24.72 0.90 6.76
C ASP A 235 -25.55 -0.37 6.42
N TYR A 236 -25.37 -0.95 5.23
CA TYR A 236 -26.09 -2.14 4.77
C TYR A 236 -25.31 -2.94 3.70
N PRO A 237 -25.28 -4.29 3.74
CA PRO A 237 -25.95 -5.19 4.70
C PRO A 237 -25.22 -5.39 6.03
N PHE A 238 -24.14 -4.67 6.27
CA PHE A 238 -23.38 -4.63 7.51
C PHE A 238 -22.87 -3.19 7.71
N ASN A 239 -22.58 -2.85 8.96
CA ASN A 239 -22.03 -1.58 9.40
C ASN A 239 -20.50 -1.62 9.30
N LEU A 240 -19.95 -0.84 8.37
CA LEU A 240 -18.51 -0.68 8.20
C LEU A 240 -18.18 0.77 7.91
N THR A 241 -17.37 1.34 8.78
CA THR A 241 -16.78 2.66 8.61
C THR A 241 -15.26 2.54 8.55
N GLY A 242 -14.60 3.54 7.98
CA GLY A 242 -13.15 3.52 7.90
C GLY A 242 -12.60 4.53 6.92
N VAL A 243 -11.29 4.76 7.03
CA VAL A 243 -10.56 5.55 6.05
C VAL A 243 -9.32 4.77 5.65
N LEU A 244 -9.20 4.51 4.36
CA LEU A 244 -8.03 3.87 3.76
C LEU A 244 -7.22 4.92 3.00
N TYR A 245 -5.91 4.81 3.08
CA TYR A 245 -4.95 5.72 2.49
C TYR A 245 -4.03 4.97 1.54
N PHE A 246 -3.79 5.57 0.38
CA PHE A 246 -2.78 5.10 -0.57
C PHE A 246 -1.45 5.75 -0.21
N PRO A 247 -0.49 4.99 0.33
CA PRO A 247 0.83 5.54 0.64
C PRO A 247 1.61 5.79 -0.65
N LYS A 248 2.60 6.68 -0.59
CA LYS A 248 3.64 6.74 -1.62
C LYS A 248 4.54 5.51 -1.47
N LEU A 249 4.70 4.74 -2.53
CA LEU A 249 5.56 3.56 -2.50
C LEU A 249 7.01 4.03 -2.64
N ASN A 250 7.80 3.89 -1.57
CA ASN A 250 9.24 4.15 -1.61
C ASN A 250 10.01 2.85 -1.29
N ALA A 251 11.25 2.75 -1.79
CA ALA A 251 12.09 1.56 -1.58
C ALA A 251 12.47 1.31 -0.10
N SER A 252 12.23 2.29 0.77
CA SER A 252 12.49 2.23 2.21
C SER A 252 11.26 1.84 3.04
N MET A 253 10.13 1.58 2.39
CA MET A 253 8.87 1.28 3.07
C MET A 253 8.93 -0.12 3.67
N ASP A 254 8.94 -0.21 5.01
CA ASP A 254 8.79 -1.49 5.69
C ASP A 254 7.32 -1.94 5.56
N LEU A 255 7.02 -2.75 4.55
CA LEU A 255 5.70 -3.35 4.28
C LEU A 255 5.12 -4.15 5.47
N ARG A 256 5.93 -4.40 6.51
CA ARG A 256 5.50 -5.09 7.73
C ARG A 256 4.98 -4.14 8.79
N LYS A 257 5.28 -2.83 8.70
CA LYS A 257 4.83 -1.79 9.63
C LYS A 257 3.74 -0.95 8.96
N ASP A 258 2.93 -0.29 9.78
CA ASP A 258 1.93 0.70 9.33
C ASP A 258 0.81 0.15 8.44
N LYS A 259 0.34 -1.06 8.76
CA LYS A 259 -0.79 -1.71 8.09
C LYS A 259 -2.14 -1.05 8.42
N ILE A 260 -3.16 -1.47 7.69
CA ILE A 260 -4.56 -1.22 8.07
C ILE A 260 -4.79 -1.78 9.48
N GLN A 261 -5.38 -0.96 10.34
CA GLN A 261 -5.76 -1.35 11.69
C GLN A 261 -7.25 -1.67 11.73
N LEU A 262 -7.59 -2.78 12.37
CA LEU A 262 -8.96 -3.18 12.62
C LEU A 262 -9.43 -2.71 14.00
N TYR A 263 -10.57 -2.05 13.98
CA TYR A 263 -11.29 -1.60 15.15
C TYR A 263 -12.68 -2.22 15.19
N GLN A 264 -13.23 -2.27 16.41
CA GLN A 264 -14.63 -2.56 16.63
C GLN A 264 -15.16 -1.56 17.66
N ASN A 265 -16.12 -0.74 17.24
CA ASN A 265 -16.65 0.36 18.06
C ASN A 265 -15.51 1.23 18.61
N GLN A 266 -14.55 1.58 17.75
CA GLN A 266 -13.36 2.38 18.05
C GLN A 266 -12.38 1.79 19.08
N VAL A 267 -12.52 0.50 19.43
CA VAL A 267 -11.49 -0.24 20.19
C VAL A 267 -10.62 -1.05 19.24
N PHE A 268 -9.30 -0.91 19.41
CA PHE A 268 -8.32 -1.61 18.58
C PHE A 268 -8.37 -3.12 18.84
N ILE A 269 -8.43 -3.91 17.78
CA ILE A 269 -8.44 -5.37 17.83
C ILE A 269 -7.10 -5.93 17.35
N THR A 270 -6.75 -5.67 16.09
CA THR A 270 -5.54 -6.21 15.45
C THR A 270 -5.15 -5.38 14.22
N ASP A 271 -3.90 -5.48 13.79
CA ASP A 271 -3.39 -4.99 12.51
C ASP A 271 -3.27 -6.11 11.46
N ASP A 272 -3.63 -7.35 11.82
CA ASP A 272 -3.79 -8.47 10.91
C ASP A 272 -5.23 -8.52 10.39
N VAL A 273 -5.44 -7.90 9.22
CA VAL A 273 -6.74 -7.80 8.55
C VAL A 273 -6.96 -8.89 7.49
N SER A 274 -6.18 -9.97 7.56
CA SER A 274 -6.26 -11.10 6.62
C SER A 274 -7.69 -11.64 6.54
N GLY A 275 -8.21 -11.70 5.31
CA GLY A 275 -9.57 -12.18 5.03
C GLY A 275 -10.67 -11.11 5.10
N ILE A 276 -10.51 -10.03 5.87
CA ILE A 276 -11.44 -8.88 5.87
C ILE A 276 -11.15 -7.98 4.68
N VAL A 277 -9.87 -7.78 4.39
CA VAL A 277 -9.41 -6.96 3.28
C VAL A 277 -8.66 -7.87 2.30
N PRO A 278 -8.93 -7.76 0.98
CA PRO A 278 -8.18 -8.52 -0.02
C PRO A 278 -6.68 -8.25 0.07
N ASP A 279 -5.87 -9.25 -0.30
CA ASP A 279 -4.41 -9.21 -0.20
C ASP A 279 -3.78 -8.01 -0.91
N PHE A 280 -4.29 -7.65 -2.09
CA PHE A 280 -3.76 -6.50 -2.84
C PHE A 280 -3.98 -5.15 -2.14
N LEU A 281 -4.96 -5.07 -1.24
CA LEU A 281 -5.26 -3.86 -0.48
C LEU A 281 -4.55 -3.85 0.88
N GLN A 282 -3.90 -4.94 1.29
CA GLN A 282 -3.10 -4.96 2.54
C GLN A 282 -1.89 -4.01 2.48
N MET A 283 -1.49 -3.59 1.29
CA MET A 283 -0.45 -2.57 1.08
C MET A 283 -0.93 -1.14 1.41
N LEU A 284 -2.25 -0.96 1.60
CA LEU A 284 -2.81 0.31 2.03
C LEU A 284 -2.62 0.51 3.53
N ARG A 285 -2.81 1.77 3.94
CA ARG A 285 -2.79 2.16 5.35
C ARG A 285 -4.18 2.64 5.75
N GLY A 286 -4.47 2.68 7.04
CA GLY A 286 -5.69 3.30 7.55
C GLY A 286 -6.41 2.47 8.61
N VAL A 287 -7.71 2.69 8.72
CA VAL A 287 -8.58 2.08 9.72
C VAL A 287 -9.81 1.50 9.06
N ILE A 288 -10.22 0.32 9.53
CA ILE A 288 -11.53 -0.26 9.30
C ILE A 288 -12.17 -0.50 10.67
N ASP A 289 -13.39 -0.05 10.85
CA ASP A 289 -14.18 -0.20 12.07
C ASP A 289 -15.54 -0.81 11.73
N SER A 290 -15.86 -1.95 12.33
CA SER A 290 -17.12 -2.66 12.07
C SER A 290 -17.58 -3.47 13.28
N PRO A 291 -18.78 -3.19 13.84
CA PRO A 291 -19.36 -3.99 14.91
C PRO A 291 -19.73 -5.42 14.50
N ASP A 292 -19.92 -5.66 13.20
CA ASP A 292 -20.41 -6.94 12.65
C ASP A 292 -19.32 -8.01 12.45
N ILE A 293 -18.07 -7.71 12.82
CA ILE A 293 -16.98 -8.67 12.67
C ILE A 293 -16.99 -9.65 13.85
N PRO A 294 -17.10 -10.97 13.60
CA PRO A 294 -17.10 -11.96 14.68
C PRO A 294 -15.69 -12.07 15.29
N LEU A 295 -15.57 -11.65 16.55
CA LEU A 295 -14.34 -11.80 17.32
C LEU A 295 -14.28 -13.15 18.04
N ASN A 296 -13.06 -13.63 18.22
CA ASN A 296 -12.79 -14.72 19.15
C ASN A 296 -12.83 -14.24 20.62
N VAL A 297 -12.78 -15.20 21.54
CA VAL A 297 -12.84 -14.93 23.00
C VAL A 297 -11.68 -14.03 23.46
N SER A 298 -10.48 -14.23 22.92
CA SER A 298 -9.28 -13.44 23.27
C SER A 298 -9.19 -12.08 22.58
N ARG A 299 -10.11 -11.78 21.65
CA ARG A 299 -10.13 -10.60 20.76
C ARG A 299 -8.82 -10.35 20.01
N SER A 300 -8.03 -11.40 19.79
CA SER A 300 -6.68 -11.30 19.22
C SER A 300 -6.56 -11.83 17.79
N TYR A 301 -7.56 -12.56 17.31
CA TYR A 301 -7.62 -13.05 15.93
C TYR A 301 -9.05 -13.22 15.46
N LEU A 302 -9.23 -13.22 14.14
CA LEU A 302 -10.54 -13.31 13.51
C LEU A 302 -10.98 -14.77 13.39
N GLN A 303 -12.26 -15.02 13.62
CA GLN A 303 -12.85 -16.31 13.26
C GLN A 303 -13.14 -16.31 11.76
N ALA A 304 -12.69 -17.36 11.06
CA ALA A 304 -12.92 -17.49 9.62
C ALA A 304 -14.42 -17.75 9.35
N ASP A 305 -15.14 -16.68 9.01
CA ASP A 305 -16.59 -16.70 8.76
C ASP A 305 -16.91 -16.34 7.30
N GLY A 306 -18.03 -16.85 6.78
CA GLY A 306 -18.61 -16.37 5.52
C GLY A 306 -18.98 -14.88 5.54
N ALA A 307 -19.28 -14.31 6.71
CA ALA A 307 -19.47 -12.87 6.89
C ALA A 307 -18.22 -12.07 6.50
N VAL A 308 -17.04 -12.51 6.94
CA VAL A 308 -15.75 -11.86 6.66
C VAL A 308 -15.48 -11.81 5.14
N LYS A 309 -15.77 -12.90 4.42
CA LYS A 309 -15.64 -12.93 2.94
C LYS A 309 -16.60 -11.96 2.23
N LYS A 310 -17.82 -11.80 2.74
CA LYS A 310 -18.80 -10.85 2.18
C LYS A 310 -18.34 -9.40 2.39
N ILE A 311 -17.79 -9.09 3.57
CA ILE A 311 -17.21 -7.78 3.88
C ILE A 311 -16.08 -7.48 2.90
N SER A 312 -15.13 -8.40 2.76
CA SER A 312 -14.00 -8.28 1.82
C SER A 312 -14.43 -7.97 0.39
N GLY A 313 -15.34 -8.77 -0.17
CA GLY A 313 -15.83 -8.54 -1.53
C GLY A 313 -16.54 -7.19 -1.72
N TYR A 314 -17.18 -6.66 -0.67
CA TYR A 314 -17.83 -5.35 -0.72
C TYR A 314 -16.81 -4.20 -0.59
N VAL A 315 -15.80 -4.34 0.26
CA VAL A 315 -14.68 -3.41 0.38
C VAL A 315 -13.96 -3.29 -0.98
N THR A 316 -13.67 -4.41 -1.64
CA THR A 316 -13.14 -4.46 -3.02
C THR A 316 -13.99 -3.64 -3.98
N LYS A 317 -15.31 -3.84 -3.95
CA LYS A 317 -16.26 -3.15 -4.83
C LYS A 317 -16.27 -1.64 -4.56
N LYS A 318 -16.33 -1.22 -3.30
CA LYS A 318 -16.37 0.20 -2.92
C LYS A 318 -15.08 0.92 -3.30
N ILE A 319 -13.93 0.29 -3.12
CA ILE A 319 -12.64 0.84 -3.53
C ILE A 319 -12.57 1.00 -5.05
N ALA A 320 -12.97 -0.03 -5.82
CA ALA A 320 -13.03 0.06 -7.27
C ALA A 320 -13.97 1.19 -7.76
N ASP A 321 -15.14 1.33 -7.13
CA ASP A 321 -16.10 2.40 -7.46
C ASP A 321 -15.53 3.79 -7.14
N LYS A 322 -14.80 3.93 -6.03
CA LYS A 322 -14.13 5.18 -5.63
C LYS A 322 -12.96 5.53 -6.53
N LEU A 323 -12.11 4.58 -6.90
CA LEU A 323 -11.04 4.77 -7.89
C LEU A 323 -11.61 5.21 -9.25
N SER A 324 -12.71 4.59 -9.69
CA SER A 324 -13.40 5.01 -10.91
C SER A 324 -13.96 6.43 -10.80
N SER A 325 -14.47 6.83 -9.63
CA SER A 325 -14.93 8.20 -9.40
C SER A 325 -13.78 9.21 -9.38
N LEU A 326 -12.65 8.88 -8.76
CA LEU A 326 -11.46 9.76 -8.72
C LEU A 326 -10.95 10.00 -10.15
N PHE A 327 -10.80 8.94 -10.94
CA PHE A 327 -10.42 9.03 -12.34
C PHE A 327 -11.37 9.92 -13.18
N LYS A 328 -12.69 9.84 -12.94
CA LYS A 328 -13.68 10.65 -13.67
C LYS A 328 -13.70 12.12 -13.24
N ASN A 329 -13.47 12.38 -11.96
CA ASN A 329 -13.58 13.72 -11.39
C ASN A 329 -12.32 14.55 -11.66
N ASP A 330 -11.14 13.93 -11.54
CA ASP A 330 -9.85 14.59 -11.77
C ASP A 330 -8.85 13.60 -12.38
N ARG A 331 -8.92 13.46 -13.70
CA ARG A 331 -8.05 12.56 -14.46
C ARG A 331 -6.58 12.98 -14.39
N GLU A 332 -6.29 14.28 -14.43
CA GLU A 332 -4.92 14.78 -14.45
C GLU A 332 -4.18 14.48 -13.14
N ASP A 333 -4.85 14.67 -12.00
CA ASP A 333 -4.31 14.28 -10.69
C ASP A 333 -4.15 12.75 -10.57
N PHE A 334 -5.10 11.98 -11.10
CA PHE A 334 -5.02 10.51 -11.10
C PHE A 334 -3.83 9.99 -11.93
N GLU A 335 -3.58 10.59 -13.10
CA GLU A 335 -2.44 10.27 -13.98
C GLU A 335 -1.10 10.53 -13.29
N LYS A 336 -0.96 11.67 -12.60
CA LYS A 336 0.26 12.02 -11.84
C LYS A 336 0.59 11.00 -10.74
N LYS A 337 -0.43 10.39 -10.15
CA LYS A 337 -0.30 9.42 -9.05
C LYS A 337 -0.22 7.97 -9.53
N TRP A 338 -0.40 7.72 -10.83
CA TRP A 338 -0.53 6.38 -11.40
C TRP A 338 0.68 5.50 -11.08
N ASN A 339 1.91 6.03 -11.22
CA ASN A 339 3.13 5.26 -11.01
C ASN A 339 3.28 4.71 -9.58
N ASP A 340 2.74 5.42 -8.59
CA ASP A 340 2.76 4.98 -7.20
C ASP A 340 1.67 3.94 -6.89
N ILE A 341 0.54 3.96 -7.61
CA ILE A 341 -0.61 3.09 -7.33
C ILE A 341 -0.74 1.89 -8.29
N LYS A 342 -0.04 1.91 -9.44
CA LYS A 342 -0.18 0.90 -10.50
C LYS A 342 0.03 -0.51 -9.99
N VAL A 343 1.03 -0.74 -9.13
CA VAL A 343 1.33 -2.07 -8.57
C VAL A 343 0.16 -2.62 -7.75
N ILE A 344 -0.51 -1.76 -6.96
CA ILE A 344 -1.66 -2.15 -6.14
C ILE A 344 -2.85 -2.50 -7.05
N ILE A 345 -3.10 -1.68 -8.07
CA ILE A 345 -4.21 -1.88 -9.00
C ILE A 345 -3.99 -3.13 -9.86
N GLU A 346 -2.80 -3.30 -10.42
CA GLU A 346 -2.40 -4.46 -11.21
C GLU A 346 -2.48 -5.75 -10.40
N TYR A 347 -2.05 -5.72 -9.13
CA TYR A 347 -2.19 -6.87 -8.25
C TYR A 347 -3.68 -7.19 -8.01
N GLY A 348 -4.51 -6.20 -7.74
CA GLY A 348 -5.96 -6.38 -7.61
C GLY A 348 -6.63 -6.94 -8.87
N MET A 349 -6.17 -6.51 -10.05
CA MET A 349 -6.63 -7.02 -11.34
C MET A 349 -6.26 -8.49 -11.56
N LEU A 350 -5.11 -8.92 -11.04
CA LEU A 350 -4.66 -10.31 -11.08
C LEU A 350 -5.40 -11.19 -10.07
N SER A 351 -5.56 -10.72 -8.84
CA SER A 351 -6.10 -11.50 -7.73
C SER A 351 -7.63 -11.60 -7.71
N GLU A 352 -8.34 -10.58 -8.20
CA GLU A 352 -9.80 -10.46 -8.03
C GLU A 352 -10.51 -10.16 -9.36
N ASP A 353 -11.28 -11.13 -9.88
CA ASP A 353 -11.95 -11.00 -11.20
C ASP A 353 -12.99 -9.87 -11.24
N LYS A 354 -13.76 -9.68 -10.17
CA LYS A 354 -14.73 -8.57 -10.10
C LYS A 354 -14.04 -7.21 -10.03
N PHE A 355 -12.85 -7.15 -9.43
CA PHE A 355 -12.05 -5.94 -9.43
C PHE A 355 -11.49 -5.70 -10.83
N PHE A 356 -10.97 -6.73 -11.50
CA PHE A 356 -10.50 -6.68 -12.88
C PHE A 356 -11.52 -6.07 -13.84
N GLU A 357 -12.78 -6.54 -13.82
CA GLU A 357 -13.86 -6.00 -14.66
C GLU A 357 -14.11 -4.51 -14.43
N LYS A 358 -14.03 -4.04 -13.17
CA LYS A 358 -14.23 -2.63 -12.82
C LYS A 358 -13.00 -1.78 -13.11
N ALA A 359 -11.82 -2.33 -12.86
CA ALA A 359 -10.53 -1.69 -13.05
C ALA A 359 -10.29 -1.34 -14.51
N GLY A 360 -10.81 -2.12 -15.47
CA GLY A 360 -10.71 -1.79 -16.89
C GLY A 360 -11.20 -0.38 -17.27
N LYS A 361 -12.06 0.24 -16.44
CA LYS A 361 -12.61 1.60 -16.67
C LYS A 361 -11.70 2.74 -16.20
N PHE A 362 -10.69 2.46 -15.39
CA PHE A 362 -9.81 3.48 -14.82
C PHE A 362 -8.33 3.09 -14.83
N ALA A 363 -8.00 1.83 -15.13
CA ALA A 363 -6.62 1.38 -15.26
C ALA A 363 -5.97 2.09 -16.44
N LEU A 364 -4.80 2.67 -16.19
CA LEU A 364 -4.08 3.46 -17.16
C LEU A 364 -2.88 2.71 -17.71
N TYR A 365 -2.64 2.93 -18.99
CA TYR A 365 -1.52 2.41 -19.75
C TYR A 365 -0.72 3.63 -20.25
N PRO A 366 0.35 4.02 -19.52
CA PRO A 366 1.16 5.16 -19.90
C PRO A 366 1.95 4.85 -21.18
N SER A 367 2.09 5.84 -22.05
CA SER A 367 2.96 5.77 -23.21
C SER A 367 4.36 6.27 -22.89
N VAL A 368 5.31 5.97 -23.78
CA VAL A 368 6.68 6.50 -23.71
C VAL A 368 6.74 8.04 -23.78
N ASP A 369 5.66 8.68 -24.22
CA ASP A 369 5.47 10.13 -24.30
C ASP A 369 4.64 10.70 -23.15
N GLU A 370 4.52 9.94 -22.04
CA GLU A 370 3.83 10.36 -20.82
C GLU A 370 2.34 10.67 -21.03
N LYS A 371 1.72 10.05 -22.03
CA LYS A 371 0.27 10.10 -22.24
C LYS A 371 -0.36 8.85 -21.64
N TYR A 372 -1.49 9.01 -20.96
CA TYR A 372 -2.16 7.90 -20.28
C TYR A 372 -3.44 7.54 -21.00
N PHE A 373 -3.59 6.26 -21.33
CA PHE A 373 -4.78 5.73 -21.99
C PHE A 373 -5.44 4.67 -21.13
N THR A 374 -6.77 4.64 -21.12
CA THR A 374 -7.49 3.41 -20.74
C THR A 374 -7.37 2.37 -21.85
N LEU A 375 -7.66 1.10 -21.56
CA LEU A 375 -7.57 0.04 -22.57
C LEU A 375 -8.48 0.32 -23.79
N ASP A 376 -9.69 0.85 -23.56
CA ASP A 376 -10.64 1.16 -24.64
C ASP A 376 -10.20 2.36 -25.48
N GLU A 377 -9.63 3.39 -24.85
CA GLU A 377 -9.04 4.53 -25.56
C GLU A 377 -7.83 4.09 -26.39
N LEU A 378 -6.99 3.24 -25.82
CA LEU A 378 -5.83 2.68 -26.51
C LEU A 378 -6.27 1.86 -27.72
N LYS A 379 -7.24 0.95 -27.53
CA LYS A 379 -7.81 0.14 -28.62
C LYS A 379 -8.32 1.02 -29.76
N THR A 380 -9.10 2.05 -29.43
CA THR A 380 -9.65 2.99 -30.43
C THR A 380 -8.54 3.72 -31.18
N LYS A 381 -7.48 4.14 -30.47
CA LYS A 381 -6.36 4.90 -31.05
C LYS A 381 -5.47 4.07 -31.97
N ILE A 382 -5.21 2.81 -31.62
CA ILE A 382 -4.21 2.00 -32.34
C ILE A 382 -4.81 1.04 -33.38
N LYS A 383 -6.13 0.84 -33.39
CA LYS A 383 -6.80 -0.13 -34.28
C LYS A 383 -6.42 -0.01 -35.74
N ASP A 384 -6.34 1.21 -36.27
CA ASP A 384 -6.08 1.42 -37.69
C ASP A 384 -4.61 1.14 -38.06
N ASN A 385 -3.68 1.40 -37.14
CA ASN A 385 -2.25 1.34 -37.41
C ASN A 385 -1.57 0.07 -36.90
N GLN A 386 -2.10 -0.58 -35.86
CA GLN A 386 -1.46 -1.69 -35.15
C GLN A 386 -2.30 -2.98 -35.11
N THR A 387 -3.12 -3.20 -36.14
CA THR A 387 -3.77 -4.50 -36.35
C THR A 387 -2.93 -5.35 -37.29
N ASP A 388 -2.65 -6.59 -36.89
CA ASP A 388 -1.95 -7.57 -37.73
C ASP A 388 -2.88 -8.18 -38.79
N LYS A 389 -2.30 -8.90 -39.75
CA LYS A 389 -3.04 -9.61 -40.81
C LYS A 389 -4.08 -10.63 -40.28
N ASP A 390 -3.89 -11.14 -39.07
CA ASP A 390 -4.75 -12.15 -38.46
C ASP A 390 -5.91 -11.49 -37.67
N GLY A 391 -5.97 -10.15 -37.72
CA GLY A 391 -6.97 -9.32 -37.04
C GLY A 391 -6.72 -9.16 -35.55
N ASN A 392 -5.50 -9.42 -35.06
CA ASN A 392 -5.11 -9.16 -33.68
C ASN A 392 -4.62 -7.72 -33.54
N LEU A 393 -5.04 -7.08 -32.46
CA LEU A 393 -4.54 -5.77 -32.07
C LEU A 393 -3.21 -5.94 -31.33
N VAL A 394 -2.12 -5.45 -31.91
CA VAL A 394 -0.79 -5.55 -31.33
C VAL A 394 -0.49 -4.28 -30.52
N ILE A 395 -0.36 -4.43 -29.22
CA ILE A 395 0.05 -3.37 -28.30
C ILE A 395 1.56 -3.45 -28.12
N LEU A 396 2.27 -2.43 -28.60
CA LEU A 396 3.71 -2.32 -28.42
C LEU A 396 4.03 -1.74 -27.04
N TYR A 397 5.01 -2.30 -26.36
CA TYR A 397 5.46 -1.76 -25.07
C TYR A 397 6.99 -1.80 -24.91
N ALA A 398 7.47 -0.97 -24.00
CA ALA A 398 8.84 -0.88 -23.51
C ALA A 398 8.83 -1.02 -21.98
N SER A 399 9.84 -1.67 -21.41
CA SER A 399 10.04 -1.79 -19.96
C SER A 399 11.05 -0.77 -19.44
N ASP A 400 11.94 -0.28 -20.31
CA ASP A 400 12.93 0.73 -19.98
C ASP A 400 13.12 1.67 -21.17
N LYS A 401 12.77 2.95 -20.97
CA LYS A 401 12.80 3.97 -22.03
C LYS A 401 14.23 4.26 -22.52
N ALA A 402 15.22 4.21 -21.64
CA ALA A 402 16.60 4.53 -21.98
C ALA A 402 17.29 3.34 -22.68
N ALA A 403 17.14 2.15 -22.12
CA ALA A 403 17.74 0.94 -22.67
C ALA A 403 17.15 0.56 -24.05
N GLN A 404 15.89 0.91 -24.31
CA GLN A 404 15.16 0.54 -25.52
C GLN A 404 14.94 1.71 -26.49
N HIS A 405 15.65 2.82 -26.31
CA HIS A 405 15.42 4.06 -27.04
C HIS A 405 15.41 3.87 -28.58
N SER A 406 16.38 3.14 -29.14
CA SER A 406 16.45 2.91 -30.59
C SER A 406 15.21 2.21 -31.14
N TYR A 407 14.73 1.17 -30.45
CA TYR A 407 13.54 0.43 -30.85
C TYR A 407 12.26 1.26 -30.71
N ILE A 408 12.22 2.16 -29.72
CA ILE A 408 11.11 3.10 -29.53
C ILE A 408 11.06 4.10 -30.70
N GLU A 409 12.20 4.65 -31.11
CA GLU A 409 12.25 5.58 -32.24
C GLU A 409 11.85 4.90 -33.56
N ASP A 410 12.29 3.66 -33.79
CA ASP A 410 11.88 2.88 -34.97
C ASP A 410 10.37 2.64 -35.01
N ALA A 411 9.75 2.35 -33.86
CA ALA A 411 8.29 2.22 -33.74
C ALA A 411 7.57 3.55 -34.01
N LYS A 412 8.07 4.65 -33.45
CA LYS A 412 7.50 5.99 -33.66
C LYS A 412 7.63 6.45 -35.11
N ALA A 413 8.73 6.14 -35.79
CA ALA A 413 8.93 6.46 -37.21
C ALA A 413 7.86 5.81 -38.10
N LYS A 414 7.31 4.66 -37.68
CA LYS A 414 6.18 3.98 -38.34
C LYS A 414 4.80 4.47 -37.89
N GLY A 415 4.74 5.47 -37.02
CA GLY A 415 3.49 6.00 -36.47
C GLY A 415 2.82 5.06 -35.46
N TYR A 416 3.59 4.17 -34.83
CA TYR A 416 3.10 3.27 -33.79
C TYR A 416 3.18 3.93 -32.41
N GLU A 417 2.18 3.65 -31.58
CA GLU A 417 2.13 4.02 -30.18
C GLU A 417 2.79 2.94 -29.32
N VAL A 418 3.74 3.35 -28.49
CA VAL A 418 4.48 2.46 -27.58
C VAL A 418 4.14 2.79 -26.14
N LEU A 419 3.73 1.78 -25.38
CA LEU A 419 3.48 1.87 -23.94
C LEU A 419 4.76 1.76 -23.12
N LEU A 420 4.78 2.34 -21.92
CA LEU A 420 5.80 2.13 -20.90
C LEU A 420 5.24 1.24 -19.80
N LEU A 421 5.60 -0.04 -19.82
CA LEU A 421 5.14 -1.07 -18.90
C LEU A 421 6.34 -1.68 -18.16
N ASP A 422 6.63 -1.14 -16.99
CA ASP A 422 7.84 -1.34 -16.18
C ASP A 422 7.57 -2.02 -14.82
N SER A 423 6.31 -2.29 -14.49
CA SER A 423 5.94 -2.93 -13.23
C SER A 423 6.36 -4.41 -13.17
N PRO A 424 6.84 -4.93 -12.02
CA PRO A 424 7.34 -6.30 -11.90
C PRO A 424 6.28 -7.37 -12.16
N ILE A 425 4.99 -7.05 -12.03
CA ILE A 425 3.88 -8.00 -12.20
C ILE A 425 3.12 -7.81 -13.52
N ILE A 426 3.51 -6.83 -14.35
CA ILE A 426 2.79 -6.47 -15.57
C ILE A 426 2.76 -7.60 -16.59
N ALA A 427 3.78 -8.46 -16.62
CA ALA A 427 3.85 -9.63 -17.50
C ALA A 427 2.68 -10.60 -17.28
N HIS A 428 2.31 -10.83 -16.02
CA HIS A 428 1.15 -11.66 -15.68
C HIS A 428 -0.16 -10.99 -16.10
N LEU A 429 -0.26 -9.67 -15.92
CA LEU A 429 -1.47 -8.94 -16.29
C LEU A 429 -1.66 -8.90 -17.80
N MET A 430 -0.59 -8.69 -18.58
CA MET A 430 -0.62 -8.79 -20.04
C MET A 430 -1.12 -10.18 -20.48
N GLN A 431 -0.62 -11.26 -19.87
CA GLN A 431 -1.11 -12.61 -20.19
C GLN A 431 -2.61 -12.78 -19.90
N LYS A 432 -3.10 -12.23 -18.77
CA LYS A 432 -4.54 -12.26 -18.44
C LYS A 432 -5.37 -11.46 -19.46
N LEU A 433 -4.87 -10.31 -19.91
CA LEU A 433 -5.52 -9.47 -20.93
C LEU A 433 -5.56 -10.13 -22.32
N GLU A 434 -4.49 -10.83 -22.72
CA GLU A 434 -4.41 -11.60 -23.96
C GLU A 434 -5.33 -12.83 -23.96
N GLY A 435 -5.61 -13.40 -22.79
CA GLY A 435 -6.52 -14.54 -22.63
C GLY A 435 -7.99 -14.18 -22.76
N GLY A 436 -8.35 -12.90 -22.84
CA GLY A 436 -9.71 -12.44 -23.06
C GLY A 436 -10.17 -12.56 -24.51
N ASP A 437 -11.44 -12.23 -24.77
CA ASP A 437 -12.06 -12.38 -26.10
C ASP A 437 -11.63 -11.30 -27.13
N ASP A 438 -10.83 -10.32 -26.72
CA ASP A 438 -10.57 -9.08 -27.49
C ASP A 438 -9.50 -9.18 -28.59
N LYS A 439 -8.95 -10.37 -28.88
CA LYS A 439 -7.84 -10.57 -29.84
C LYS A 439 -6.68 -9.57 -29.66
N VAL A 440 -6.32 -9.28 -28.42
CA VAL A 440 -5.20 -8.39 -28.08
C VAL A 440 -3.93 -9.21 -27.92
N LYS A 441 -2.80 -8.72 -28.43
CA LYS A 441 -1.46 -9.27 -28.20
C LYS A 441 -0.52 -8.15 -27.78
N PHE A 442 0.27 -8.39 -26.75
CA PHE A 442 1.34 -7.48 -26.34
C PHE A 442 2.65 -7.94 -26.96
N ALA A 443 3.45 -7.01 -27.46
CA ALA A 443 4.77 -7.29 -28.01
C ALA A 443 5.75 -6.21 -27.59
N ARG A 444 6.90 -6.62 -27.03
CA ARG A 444 7.91 -5.65 -26.64
C ARG A 444 8.68 -5.15 -27.85
N VAL A 445 9.07 -3.88 -27.83
CA VAL A 445 9.73 -3.22 -28.98
C VAL A 445 11.05 -3.86 -29.42
N ASP A 446 11.72 -4.61 -28.55
CA ASP A 446 12.97 -5.31 -28.84
C ASP A 446 12.80 -6.84 -28.90
N ALA A 447 11.56 -7.32 -28.98
CA ALA A 447 11.28 -8.75 -29.12
C ALA A 447 11.62 -9.26 -30.52
N ASP A 448 11.46 -8.41 -31.52
CA ASP A 448 11.67 -8.65 -32.94
C ASP A 448 11.83 -7.29 -33.65
N PRO A 449 12.48 -7.19 -34.83
CA PRO A 449 12.29 -6.06 -35.73
C PRO A 449 10.85 -5.54 -35.81
N ILE A 450 10.72 -4.22 -35.87
CA ILE A 450 9.43 -3.53 -35.89
C ILE A 450 8.54 -3.91 -37.10
N GLU A 451 9.16 -4.33 -38.21
CA GLU A 451 8.52 -4.92 -39.40
C GLU A 451 7.77 -6.22 -39.08
N THR A 452 8.31 -7.02 -38.18
CA THR A 452 7.83 -8.37 -37.86
C THR A 452 6.89 -8.36 -36.65
N LEU A 453 7.02 -7.36 -35.76
CA LEU A 453 6.13 -7.18 -34.61
C LEU A 453 4.67 -6.99 -35.04
N ILE A 454 4.43 -6.27 -36.15
CA ILE A 454 3.09 -6.06 -36.72
C ILE A 454 3.12 -6.50 -38.19
N LYS A 455 2.83 -7.80 -38.42
CA LYS A 455 2.82 -8.39 -39.76
C LYS A 455 1.62 -7.88 -40.57
N LYS A 456 1.86 -6.85 -41.39
CA LYS A 456 0.93 -6.39 -42.43
C LYS A 456 1.14 -7.21 -43.71
N GLU A 457 0.12 -7.27 -44.58
CA GLU A 457 0.14 -8.16 -45.78
C GLU A 457 1.25 -7.85 -46.79
N GLU A 458 1.87 -6.68 -46.73
CA GLU A 458 3.04 -6.36 -47.56
C GLU A 458 4.27 -7.14 -47.08
N ALA A 459 4.51 -8.30 -47.69
CA ALA A 459 5.81 -8.93 -47.62
C ALA A 459 6.86 -7.96 -48.13
N GLN A 460 7.74 -7.47 -47.25
CA GLN A 460 8.88 -6.68 -47.67
C GLN A 460 9.74 -7.54 -48.61
N VAL A 461 9.82 -7.12 -49.87
CA VAL A 461 10.59 -7.83 -50.89
C VAL A 461 12.06 -7.78 -50.52
N SER A 462 12.63 -8.94 -50.18
CA SER A 462 14.07 -9.09 -49.94
C SER A 462 14.84 -8.61 -51.18
N LYS A 463 15.66 -7.58 -51.00
CA LYS A 463 16.54 -7.07 -52.08
C LYS A 463 17.75 -7.97 -52.37
N LEU A 464 18.08 -8.88 -51.45
CA LEU A 464 19.10 -9.93 -51.63
C LEU A 464 18.48 -11.18 -52.25
N SER A 465 19.24 -11.82 -53.14
CA SER A 465 18.92 -13.16 -53.66
C SER A 465 19.16 -14.23 -52.59
N ASP A 466 18.55 -15.41 -52.76
CA ASP A 466 18.74 -16.52 -51.83
C ASP A 466 20.20 -17.02 -51.81
N GLU A 467 20.92 -16.90 -52.94
CA GLU A 467 22.34 -17.25 -53.06
C GLU A 467 23.26 -16.30 -52.25
N GLU A 468 22.92 -15.02 -52.16
CA GLU A 468 23.67 -14.03 -51.38
C GLU A 468 23.48 -14.25 -49.88
N LYS A 469 22.25 -14.62 -49.47
CA LYS A 469 21.94 -14.98 -48.08
C LYS A 469 22.71 -16.22 -47.61
N GLU A 470 22.82 -17.24 -48.46
CA GLU A 470 23.58 -18.46 -48.16
C GLU A 470 25.09 -18.22 -48.01
N LYS A 471 25.65 -17.21 -48.69
CA LYS A 471 27.06 -16.83 -48.54
C LYS A 471 27.33 -15.97 -47.31
N LEU A 472 26.42 -15.06 -46.96
CA LEU A 472 26.60 -14.12 -45.84
C LEU A 472 26.41 -14.78 -44.47
N LYS A 473 25.44 -15.69 -44.34
CA LYS A 473 25.10 -16.32 -43.06
C LYS A 473 26.28 -17.04 -42.38
N PRO A 474 27.08 -17.89 -43.07
CA PRO A 474 28.20 -18.59 -42.44
C PRO A 474 29.33 -17.65 -41.97
N ILE A 475 29.57 -16.56 -42.69
CA ILE A 475 30.61 -15.57 -42.37
C ILE A 475 30.28 -14.90 -41.02
N ILE A 476 29.02 -14.59 -40.81
CA ILE A 476 28.58 -13.89 -39.60
C ILE A 476 28.47 -14.87 -38.43
N GLU A 477 27.94 -16.07 -38.66
CA GLU A 477 27.91 -17.13 -37.65
C GLU A 477 29.31 -17.54 -37.14
N ALA A 478 30.36 -17.38 -37.95
CA ALA A 478 31.73 -17.65 -37.52
C ALA A 478 32.26 -16.62 -36.51
N ASN A 479 31.68 -15.41 -36.49
CA ASN A 479 32.12 -14.29 -35.65
C ASN A 479 31.19 -14.03 -34.45
N VAL A 480 30.11 -14.80 -34.32
CA VAL A 480 29.12 -14.66 -33.25
C VAL A 480 29.16 -15.89 -32.33
N PRO A 481 29.17 -15.74 -30.99
CA PRO A 481 29.14 -16.87 -30.07
C PRO A 481 27.85 -17.69 -30.21
N LYS A 482 27.93 -18.85 -30.88
CA LYS A 482 26.77 -19.72 -31.16
C LYS A 482 26.04 -20.24 -29.92
N GLU A 483 26.73 -20.27 -28.78
CA GLU A 483 26.17 -20.68 -27.48
C GLU A 483 25.20 -19.63 -26.91
N GLN A 484 25.28 -18.38 -27.36
CA GLN A 484 24.50 -17.26 -26.81
C GLN A 484 23.54 -16.63 -27.83
N TYR A 485 23.83 -16.74 -29.12
CA TYR A 485 23.10 -16.05 -30.18
C TYR A 485 22.71 -16.95 -31.36
N THR A 486 21.48 -16.80 -31.85
CA THR A 486 21.02 -17.37 -33.12
C THR A 486 20.98 -16.29 -34.20
N VAL A 487 21.63 -16.50 -35.36
CA VAL A 487 21.64 -15.53 -36.48
C VAL A 487 20.49 -15.80 -37.46
N GLN A 488 19.70 -14.76 -37.77
CA GLN A 488 18.63 -14.79 -38.76
C GLN A 488 18.80 -13.65 -39.78
N LEU A 489 18.52 -13.93 -41.06
CA LEU A 489 18.52 -12.92 -42.12
C LEU A 489 17.06 -12.57 -42.43
N GLU A 490 16.68 -11.30 -42.27
CA GLU A 490 15.32 -10.82 -42.54
C GLU A 490 15.35 -9.64 -43.52
N ALA A 491 14.28 -9.45 -44.28
CA ALA A 491 14.12 -8.26 -45.10
C ALA A 491 13.65 -7.12 -44.18
N MET A 492 14.36 -5.99 -44.23
CA MET A 492 14.02 -4.78 -43.46
C MET A 492 14.12 -3.55 -44.35
N ASP A 493 13.66 -2.41 -43.84
CA ASP A 493 13.80 -1.13 -44.52
C ASP A 493 15.29 -0.75 -44.70
N SER A 494 15.60 -0.04 -45.80
CA SER A 494 16.95 0.45 -46.09
C SER A 494 17.51 1.43 -45.07
N THR A 495 16.66 2.02 -44.24
CA THR A 495 17.04 2.95 -43.16
C THR A 495 17.27 2.26 -41.82
N ALA A 496 16.91 0.97 -41.69
CA ALA A 496 17.07 0.22 -40.46
C ALA A 496 18.54 -0.14 -40.16
N SER A 497 18.85 -0.35 -38.88
CA SER A 497 20.19 -0.75 -38.44
C SER A 497 20.60 -2.10 -39.06
N PRO A 498 21.86 -2.25 -39.52
CA PRO A 498 22.34 -3.47 -40.17
C PRO A 498 22.48 -4.68 -39.25
N PHE A 499 22.51 -4.47 -37.94
CA PHE A 499 22.50 -5.54 -36.95
C PHE A 499 21.55 -5.16 -35.82
N ILE A 500 20.63 -6.06 -35.50
CA ILE A 500 19.68 -5.88 -34.40
C ILE A 500 19.72 -7.11 -33.53
N ILE A 501 19.91 -6.90 -32.23
CA ILE A 501 19.81 -7.97 -31.24
C ILE A 501 18.39 -7.96 -30.69
N THR A 502 17.72 -9.11 -30.71
CA THR A 502 16.37 -9.24 -30.16
C THR A 502 16.28 -10.42 -29.21
N ILE A 503 15.29 -10.38 -28.33
CA ILE A 503 14.98 -11.48 -27.42
C ILE A 503 13.51 -11.81 -27.60
N PRO A 504 13.16 -13.00 -28.16
CA PRO A 504 11.78 -13.34 -28.43
C PRO A 504 10.87 -13.14 -27.21
N GLU A 505 9.71 -12.53 -27.43
CA GLU A 505 8.74 -12.14 -26.39
C GLU A 505 8.43 -13.30 -25.43
N PHE A 506 8.16 -14.49 -25.97
CA PHE A 506 7.86 -15.69 -25.20
C PHE A 506 9.01 -16.09 -24.26
N MET A 507 10.25 -16.10 -24.76
CA MET A 507 11.43 -16.45 -23.97
C MET A 507 11.66 -15.44 -22.84
N ARG A 508 11.41 -14.15 -23.12
CA ARG A 508 11.53 -13.10 -22.12
C ARG A 508 10.47 -13.20 -21.04
N ARG A 509 9.19 -13.32 -21.40
CA ARG A 509 8.11 -13.47 -20.40
C ARG A 509 8.30 -14.72 -19.57
N MET A 510 8.73 -15.83 -20.18
CA MET A 510 9.07 -17.05 -19.44
C MET A 510 10.21 -16.78 -18.44
N LYS A 511 11.24 -16.04 -18.83
CA LYS A 511 12.34 -15.67 -17.92
C LYS A 511 11.87 -14.76 -16.79
N GLU A 512 11.09 -13.73 -17.09
CA GLU A 512 10.56 -12.78 -16.11
C GLU A 512 9.63 -13.50 -15.12
N MET A 513 8.72 -14.34 -15.61
CA MET A 513 7.85 -15.21 -14.81
C MET A 513 8.65 -16.17 -13.91
N ASN A 514 9.70 -16.80 -14.44
CA ASN A 514 10.57 -17.70 -13.68
C ASN A 514 11.37 -16.94 -12.62
N GLN A 515 11.81 -15.71 -12.90
CA GLN A 515 12.53 -14.88 -11.92
C GLN A 515 11.63 -14.45 -10.77
N SER A 516 10.37 -14.10 -11.03
CA SER A 516 9.36 -13.86 -9.99
C SER A 516 8.91 -15.13 -9.26
N GLY A 517 9.12 -16.32 -9.84
CA GLY A 517 8.77 -17.64 -9.29
C GLY A 517 9.93 -18.48 -8.74
N GLY A 518 11.17 -17.95 -8.70
CA GLY A 518 12.34 -18.61 -8.09
C GLY A 518 13.12 -19.61 -8.97
N GLY A 519 12.94 -19.63 -10.29
CA GLY A 519 13.64 -20.50 -11.23
C GLY A 519 14.73 -19.80 -12.07
N VAL A 520 15.89 -20.44 -12.25
CA VAL A 520 16.98 -19.94 -13.11
C VAL A 520 16.66 -20.22 -14.59
N ALA A 521 16.60 -19.18 -15.42
CA ALA A 521 16.34 -19.29 -16.86
C ALA A 521 17.64 -19.24 -17.70
N PRO A 522 17.77 -20.04 -18.78
CA PRO A 522 18.89 -19.94 -19.72
C PRO A 522 18.81 -18.65 -20.57
N LYS A 523 19.97 -18.06 -20.90
CA LYS A 523 20.08 -16.86 -21.76
C LYS A 523 20.22 -17.29 -23.23
N ILE A 524 19.19 -17.07 -24.05
CA ILE A 524 19.25 -17.23 -25.52
C ILE A 524 18.78 -15.90 -26.14
N CYS A 525 19.60 -15.30 -27.00
CA CYS A 525 19.26 -14.10 -27.78
C CYS A 525 19.27 -14.42 -29.28
N ALA A 526 18.56 -13.63 -30.09
CA ALA A 526 18.62 -13.73 -31.55
C ALA A 526 19.26 -12.45 -32.14
N ALA A 527 20.03 -12.59 -33.21
CA ALA A 527 20.59 -11.48 -33.97
C ALA A 527 20.01 -11.50 -35.38
N LYS A 528 19.39 -10.40 -35.81
CA LYS A 528 18.76 -10.26 -37.13
C LYS A 528 19.49 -9.24 -38.00
N ILE A 529 19.53 -9.49 -39.30
CA ILE A 529 20.36 -8.75 -40.28
C ILE A 529 19.51 -8.44 -41.52
N PRO A 530 19.50 -7.20 -42.02
CA PRO A 530 18.72 -6.79 -43.17
C PRO A 530 19.33 -7.19 -44.51
N ALA A 531 18.48 -7.40 -45.51
CA ALA A 531 18.88 -7.63 -46.88
C ALA A 531 19.30 -6.32 -47.60
N LEU A 532 20.61 -6.06 -47.70
CA LEU A 532 21.19 -4.87 -48.36
C LEU A 532 21.04 -4.89 -49.90
N SER A 533 20.94 -3.71 -50.55
CA SER A 533 20.70 -3.60 -52.01
C SER A 533 21.99 -3.65 -52.86
N PRO A 534 21.93 -4.15 -54.10
CA PRO A 534 22.98 -3.93 -55.10
C PRO A 534 22.92 -2.49 -55.67
N PRO A 535 24.06 -1.83 -55.96
CA PRO A 535 24.09 -0.46 -56.46
C PRO A 535 23.58 -0.38 -57.92
N SER A 536 22.57 0.46 -58.15
CA SER A 536 22.13 0.86 -59.49
C SER A 536 23.11 1.88 -60.11
N LYS A 537 23.36 1.71 -61.42
CA LYS A 537 24.35 2.44 -62.24
C LYS A 537 24.38 3.95 -61.97
N ALA A 538 25.51 4.45 -61.47
CA ALA A 538 25.80 5.88 -61.38
C ALA A 538 26.46 6.40 -62.66
N THR A 539 25.79 7.33 -63.35
CA THR A 539 26.41 8.25 -64.31
C THR A 539 27.25 9.26 -63.53
N VAL A 540 28.49 9.45 -63.97
CA VAL A 540 29.51 10.28 -63.32
C VAL A 540 29.14 11.76 -63.38
N ALA A 541 29.01 12.40 -62.21
CA ALA A 541 29.25 13.83 -62.03
C ALA A 541 29.99 14.02 -60.70
N THR A 542 31.16 14.65 -60.79
CA THR A 542 32.15 14.83 -59.72
C THR A 542 31.65 15.71 -58.59
N GLY A 543 31.65 15.17 -57.35
CA GLY A 543 31.45 15.91 -56.10
C GLY A 543 31.38 14.97 -54.90
N THR A 544 32.49 14.85 -54.15
CA THR A 544 32.67 13.92 -53.02
C THR A 544 31.88 14.32 -51.77
N PRO A 545 31.22 13.36 -51.09
CA PRO A 545 31.44 13.13 -49.65
C PRO A 545 31.81 11.66 -49.36
N PRO A 546 32.47 11.35 -48.22
CA PRO A 546 33.14 10.06 -48.01
C PRO A 546 32.23 9.01 -47.36
N GLY A 547 32.39 7.75 -47.78
CA GLY A 547 32.11 6.61 -46.90
C GLY A 547 31.22 5.48 -47.43
N ILE A 548 31.41 4.98 -48.66
CA ILE A 548 31.03 3.60 -49.02
C ILE A 548 32.12 3.03 -49.94
N CYS A 549 32.79 1.96 -49.50
CA CYS A 549 33.87 1.30 -50.22
C CYS A 549 33.41 0.72 -51.56
N LYS A 550 34.22 0.96 -52.59
CA LYS A 550 34.26 0.19 -53.83
C LYS A 550 34.68 -1.26 -53.52
N ILE A 551 34.05 -2.21 -54.19
CA ILE A 551 34.55 -3.58 -54.31
C ILE A 551 35.50 -3.59 -55.51
N GLU A 552 36.81 -3.59 -55.27
CA GLU A 552 37.78 -3.99 -56.28
C GLU A 552 38.19 -5.44 -56.03
N SER A 553 38.13 -6.22 -57.10
CA SER A 553 38.53 -7.62 -57.16
C SER A 553 40.05 -7.74 -57.09
N THR A 554 40.59 -8.05 -55.91
CA THR A 554 41.90 -8.71 -55.77
C THR A 554 41.99 -9.43 -54.44
N GLU A 555 42.46 -10.66 -54.51
CA GLU A 555 42.83 -11.52 -53.39
C GLU A 555 43.65 -10.77 -52.33
N SER A 556 43.10 -10.56 -51.14
CA SER A 556 43.84 -10.51 -49.88
C SER A 556 42.82 -10.44 -48.72
N GLN A 557 43.13 -11.18 -47.66
CA GLN A 557 42.30 -11.39 -46.48
C GLN A 557 41.74 -10.07 -45.89
N PRO A 558 40.44 -10.00 -45.50
CA PRO A 558 39.97 -8.88 -44.72
C PRO A 558 40.13 -9.18 -43.23
N SER A 559 41.01 -8.42 -42.58
CA SER A 559 40.93 -8.13 -41.16
C SER A 559 39.79 -7.12 -40.96
N ILE A 560 38.74 -7.53 -40.23
CA ILE A 560 37.68 -6.62 -39.78
C ILE A 560 38.05 -6.20 -38.36
N GLU A 561 38.58 -4.99 -38.22
CA GLU A 561 38.70 -4.30 -36.95
C GLU A 561 37.30 -3.89 -36.48
N PHE A 562 36.81 -4.52 -35.42
CA PHE A 562 35.61 -4.07 -34.73
C PHE A 562 35.89 -2.70 -34.09
N LEU A 563 35.10 -1.70 -34.48
CA LEU A 563 34.92 -0.47 -33.71
C LEU A 563 34.51 -0.85 -32.28
N ARG A 564 35.47 -0.75 -31.35
CA ARG A 564 35.21 -0.72 -29.90
C ARG A 564 34.32 0.49 -29.60
N VAL A 565 33.03 0.26 -29.42
CA VAL A 565 32.18 1.12 -28.59
C VAL A 565 32.21 0.52 -27.18
N PRO A 566 32.62 1.25 -26.15
CA PRO A 566 32.75 0.69 -24.80
C PRO A 566 31.36 0.45 -24.20
N LEU A 567 31.05 -0.82 -23.94
CA LEU A 567 30.06 -1.22 -22.93
C LEU A 567 30.75 -1.18 -21.55
N SER A 568 30.66 -0.05 -20.86
CA SER A 568 30.86 0.03 -19.40
C SER A 568 29.48 -0.06 -18.74
N GLN A 569 29.11 -1.24 -18.24
CA GLN A 569 29.19 -1.64 -16.83
C GLN A 569 28.00 -1.17 -15.98
N GLU A 570 27.08 -2.12 -15.75
CA GLU A 570 26.52 -2.37 -14.42
C GLU A 570 27.66 -2.41 -13.39
N ALA A 571 27.52 -1.66 -12.29
CA ALA A 571 28.34 -1.82 -11.10
C ALA A 571 27.41 -2.10 -9.93
N ASP A 572 27.37 -3.38 -9.57
CA ASP A 572 26.85 -3.92 -8.32
C ASP A 572 27.74 -3.48 -7.15
N SER A 573 27.12 -3.53 -5.98
CA SER A 573 27.59 -3.22 -4.65
C SER A 573 28.92 -3.86 -4.20
N SER A 574 29.63 -3.08 -3.38
CA SER A 574 30.78 -3.31 -2.46
C SER A 574 31.12 -4.75 -2.01
N PRO A 575 32.36 -5.08 -1.55
CA PRO A 575 33.18 -4.23 -0.66
C PRO A 575 34.71 -4.17 -0.88
N ARG A 576 35.31 -3.07 -0.38
CA ARG A 576 36.75 -2.84 -0.10
C ARG A 576 37.26 -3.81 1.00
N PRO A 577 38.58 -3.97 1.30
CA PRO A 577 39.71 -3.06 1.00
C PRO A 577 41.10 -3.70 0.68
N SER A 578 41.91 -2.98 -0.11
CA SER A 578 43.36 -2.77 0.09
C SER A 578 43.84 -1.78 -0.99
N GLN A 579 44.24 -0.55 -0.65
CA GLN A 579 45.64 -0.13 -0.46
C GLN A 579 46.62 -0.80 -1.44
N VAL A 580 47.50 -0.15 -2.21
CA VAL A 580 48.15 1.17 -2.22
C VAL A 580 49.14 1.12 -3.42
N ASN A 581 49.44 2.26 -4.05
CA ASN A 581 50.61 2.55 -4.93
C ASN A 581 50.69 1.80 -6.29
N ALA A 582 51.34 2.26 -7.36
CA ALA A 582 51.86 3.52 -7.88
C ALA A 582 52.63 3.13 -9.17
N LEU A 583 52.58 3.95 -10.24
CA LEU A 583 53.54 4.05 -11.40
C LEU A 583 53.94 2.74 -12.14
N ARG A 584 54.05 2.66 -13.48
CA ARG A 584 54.95 3.43 -14.37
C ARG A 584 54.80 2.92 -15.82
N LEU A 585 55.14 3.79 -16.77
CA LEU A 585 55.13 3.67 -18.23
C LEU A 585 56.16 2.72 -18.88
N LEU A 586 55.74 2.10 -20.01
CA LEU A 586 56.47 1.73 -21.28
C LEU A 586 57.48 0.55 -21.27
N PRO A 587 57.87 -0.02 -22.45
CA PRO A 587 57.07 -0.51 -23.60
C PRO A 587 57.55 -1.90 -24.14
N LEU A 588 56.77 -2.48 -25.07
CA LEU A 588 57.12 -3.47 -26.12
C LEU A 588 57.84 -4.78 -25.74
N GLN A 589 57.11 -5.90 -25.84
CA GLN A 589 57.26 -6.84 -26.97
C GLN A 589 55.96 -7.62 -27.18
#